data_AF-A0A0N9HPA7-F1
#
_entry.id   AF-A0A0N9HPA7-F1
#
_cell.length_a   1.000
_cell.length_b   1.000
_cell.length_c   1.000
_cell.angle_alpha   90.00
_cell.angle_beta   90.00
_cell.angle_gamma   90.00
#
_symmetry.space_group_name_H-M   'P 1'
#
loop_
_entity.id
_entity.type
_entity.pdbx_description
1 polymer ?
#
loop_
_entity_poly.entity_id
_entity_poly.type
_entity_poly.pdbx_seq_one_letter_code
_entity_poly.pdbx_strand_id
1 'polypeptide(L)'
;MRAGTHTHSNYSGYLRNHITPLIGHVRVNAVTPETLDGFYAELARCRDHCGTPAHRPITNRPTTTRAEPQDKSPRHACRPLSDTTIRKIHFLISAAYTRARRWGWIHTSPTPLASPPPVPSPNPQPPTPDEVTRILTHAWPNPDLGVLIWIAIITGARRGELCALRWTDFHPDRPVLYIVRNIAQHNRHTVEKDTKNHQHRHIALDPDTTALLLAYRRYRELHADRHGDTLRSDAFIFSPAPDGTRRLKPSTFSQRYRRLVVRLGIHTTLHKLRHFSATELILARVDLRTVASRLGHTNASLTLNTYTAWISEADQHATTTLTQRIPVRLTPPPRHQPIPQPSGLYQQIAADLRNAITNGTYPTGSPLPTNNELATHYHVSRGTIHRAITQLAEQKLITVSRGRRAIVLAAAPTSLRTPTPTPPPNKIPFPVPTPQPQPRPRAAHRHRTARQISHRHVAGIRNSQANQRNISTSPKHDTLPNNQHIKLVDNQALRTTNDATPSGANSVQIAITSAQPFTIVLTNTPQ
;
A
#
# COMPACT_ATOMS: atom_id res chain seq x y z
N MET A 1 -8.28 0.35 -32.59
CA MET A 1 -8.02 1.72 -32.08
C MET A 1 -6.67 2.22 -32.57
N ARG A 2 -6.58 3.44 -33.12
CA ARG A 2 -5.27 4.09 -33.39
C ARG A 2 -4.68 4.58 -32.06
N ALA A 3 -3.58 3.99 -31.59
CA ALA A 3 -2.89 4.48 -30.40
C ALA A 3 -2.32 5.89 -30.65
N GLY A 4 -2.23 6.71 -29.59
CA GLY A 4 -1.68 8.07 -29.71
C GLY A 4 -0.20 8.04 -30.12
N THR A 5 0.24 9.02 -30.90
CA THR A 5 1.62 9.12 -31.43
C THR A 5 2.72 9.03 -30.35
N HIS A 6 2.47 9.52 -29.13
CA HIS A 6 3.39 9.36 -27.99
C HIS A 6 3.43 7.91 -27.45
N THR A 7 2.30 7.20 -27.47
CA THR A 7 2.22 5.78 -27.10
C THR A 7 3.03 4.94 -28.09
N HIS A 8 2.90 5.22 -29.39
CA HIS A 8 3.71 4.56 -30.44
C HIS A 8 5.21 4.72 -30.18
N SER A 9 5.70 5.95 -30.02
CA SER A 9 7.13 6.21 -29.77
C SER A 9 7.69 5.47 -28.54
N ASN A 10 6.92 5.44 -27.44
CA ASN A 10 7.31 4.70 -26.24
C ASN A 10 7.38 3.18 -26.49
N TYR A 11 6.38 2.60 -27.16
CA TYR A 11 6.33 1.17 -27.46
C TYR A 11 7.44 0.75 -28.45
N SER A 12 7.71 1.55 -29.48
CA SER A 12 8.87 1.36 -30.37
C SER A 12 10.19 1.40 -29.60
N GLY A 13 10.32 2.31 -28.63
CA GLY A 13 11.47 2.38 -27.72
C GLY A 13 11.65 1.11 -26.89
N TYR A 14 10.58 0.59 -26.28
CA TYR A 14 10.62 -0.66 -25.52
C TYR A 14 10.95 -1.88 -26.40
N LEU A 15 10.37 -1.96 -27.60
CA LEU A 15 10.64 -3.01 -28.56
C LEU A 15 12.13 -3.02 -28.94
N ARG A 16 12.67 -1.87 -29.35
CA ARG A 16 14.05 -1.73 -29.84
C ARG A 16 15.09 -1.89 -28.72
N ASN A 17 14.82 -1.36 -27.53
CA ASN A 17 15.83 -1.30 -26.45
C ASN A 17 15.83 -2.54 -25.54
N HIS A 18 14.71 -3.27 -25.43
CA HIS A 18 14.57 -4.33 -24.43
C HIS A 18 14.06 -5.65 -25.02
N ILE A 19 12.93 -5.65 -25.72
CA ILE A 19 12.30 -6.88 -26.22
C ILE A 19 13.15 -7.53 -27.33
N THR A 20 13.48 -6.77 -28.39
CA THR A 20 14.20 -7.31 -29.56
C THR A 20 15.59 -7.84 -29.20
N PRO A 21 16.42 -7.12 -28.42
CA PRO A 21 17.75 -7.60 -28.07
C PRO A 21 17.76 -8.87 -27.21
N LEU A 22 16.84 -8.98 -26.23
CA LEU A 22 16.86 -10.09 -25.27
C LEU A 22 16.08 -11.32 -25.73
N ILE A 23 14.89 -11.15 -26.33
CA ILE A 23 13.99 -12.26 -26.68
C ILE A 23 13.48 -12.21 -28.13
N GLY A 24 13.83 -11.18 -28.91
CA GLY A 24 13.35 -11.03 -30.29
C GLY A 24 13.90 -12.03 -31.29
N HIS A 25 14.98 -12.76 -30.93
CA HIS A 25 15.55 -13.86 -31.71
C HIS A 25 14.92 -15.23 -31.37
N VAL A 26 14.14 -15.32 -30.30
CA VAL A 26 13.48 -16.57 -29.87
C VAL A 26 12.21 -16.76 -30.69
N ARG A 27 11.99 -17.97 -31.21
CA ARG A 27 10.76 -18.31 -31.94
C ARG A 27 9.54 -18.19 -31.02
N VAL A 28 8.44 -17.62 -31.52
CA VAL A 28 7.24 -17.30 -30.72
C VAL A 28 6.58 -18.54 -30.07
N ASN A 29 6.74 -19.72 -30.68
CA ASN A 29 6.27 -20.99 -30.11
C ASN A 29 7.24 -21.62 -29.08
N ALA A 30 8.49 -21.14 -29.01
CA ALA A 30 9.52 -21.63 -28.08
C ALA A 30 9.66 -20.77 -26.81
N VAL A 31 8.98 -19.61 -26.74
CA VAL A 31 8.97 -18.77 -25.54
C VAL A 31 8.07 -19.41 -24.48
N THR A 32 8.66 -19.79 -23.36
CA THR A 32 7.97 -20.36 -22.20
C THR A 32 7.68 -19.29 -21.13
N PRO A 33 6.88 -19.58 -20.08
CA PRO A 33 6.74 -18.70 -18.93
C PRO A 33 8.09 -18.38 -18.26
N GLU A 34 8.96 -19.38 -18.11
CA GLU A 34 10.31 -19.24 -17.53
C GLU A 34 11.20 -18.32 -18.38
N THR A 35 11.04 -18.37 -19.71
CA THR A 35 11.72 -17.46 -20.65
C THR A 35 11.30 -16.00 -20.41
N LEU A 36 10.01 -15.77 -20.14
CA LEU A 36 9.50 -14.44 -19.81
C LEU A 36 9.93 -13.98 -18.42
N ASP A 37 10.00 -14.88 -17.45
CA ASP A 37 10.40 -14.56 -16.07
C ASP A 37 11.89 -14.25 -15.97
N GLY A 38 12.74 -15.01 -16.67
CA GLY A 38 14.16 -14.67 -16.85
C GLY A 38 14.35 -13.32 -17.56
N PHE A 39 13.52 -13.03 -18.57
CA PHE A 39 13.51 -11.72 -19.23
C PHE A 39 13.10 -10.59 -18.27
N TYR A 40 12.04 -10.75 -17.46
CA TYR A 40 11.66 -9.72 -16.48
C TYR A 40 12.71 -9.54 -15.37
N ALA A 41 13.35 -10.63 -14.93
CA ALA A 41 14.46 -10.58 -13.98
C ALA A 41 15.65 -9.78 -14.55
N GLU A 42 15.98 -9.96 -15.83
CA GLU A 42 17.03 -9.16 -16.48
C GLU A 42 16.67 -7.67 -16.56
N LEU A 43 15.43 -7.33 -16.91
CA LEU A 43 14.94 -5.95 -16.89
C LEU A 43 14.96 -5.32 -15.48
N ALA A 44 14.68 -6.12 -14.46
CA ALA A 44 14.76 -5.74 -13.04
C ALA A 44 16.21 -5.69 -12.51
N ARG A 45 17.17 -6.31 -13.20
CA ARG A 45 18.61 -6.25 -12.87
C ARG A 45 19.30 -5.06 -13.53
N CYS A 46 19.13 -4.89 -14.85
CA CYS A 46 19.73 -3.77 -15.56
C CYS A 46 18.98 -3.34 -16.83
N ARG A 47 18.64 -2.05 -16.89
CA ARG A 47 18.07 -1.37 -18.07
C ARG A 47 18.92 -1.44 -19.35
N ASP A 48 20.23 -1.61 -19.21
CA ASP A 48 21.22 -1.61 -20.31
C ASP A 48 21.79 -3.03 -20.54
N HIS A 49 21.22 -4.04 -19.87
CA HIS A 49 21.49 -5.49 -20.01
C HIS A 49 22.94 -5.92 -19.75
N CYS A 50 23.58 -5.31 -18.74
CA CYS A 50 25.00 -5.45 -18.40
C CYS A 50 25.49 -6.91 -18.30
N GLY A 51 26.34 -7.36 -19.24
CA GLY A 51 26.88 -8.73 -19.26
C GLY A 51 26.09 -9.75 -20.10
N THR A 52 25.07 -9.32 -20.83
CA THR A 52 24.40 -10.15 -21.87
C THR A 52 24.93 -9.80 -23.27
N PRO A 53 24.71 -10.64 -24.30
CA PRO A 53 24.96 -10.26 -25.70
C PRO A 53 24.14 -9.05 -26.17
N ALA A 54 23.05 -8.71 -25.46
CA ALA A 54 22.24 -7.53 -25.69
C ALA A 54 22.81 -6.24 -25.08
N HIS A 55 23.91 -6.32 -24.31
CA HIS A 55 24.58 -5.15 -23.75
C HIS A 55 25.08 -4.23 -24.87
N ARG A 56 24.49 -3.05 -24.97
CA ARG A 56 24.95 -2.00 -25.88
C ARG A 56 25.78 -1.01 -25.08
N PRO A 57 27.13 -1.05 -25.15
CA PRO A 57 27.95 -0.08 -24.43
C PRO A 57 27.55 1.32 -24.85
N ILE A 58 27.37 2.21 -23.88
CA ILE A 58 27.09 3.61 -24.12
C ILE A 58 28.38 4.26 -24.62
N THR A 59 28.66 4.10 -25.91
CA THR A 59 29.65 4.90 -26.61
C THR A 59 29.12 6.33 -26.66
N ASN A 60 29.47 7.10 -25.64
CA ASN A 60 29.25 8.54 -25.64
C ASN A 60 29.91 9.10 -26.92
N ARG A 61 29.07 9.71 -27.77
CA ARG A 61 29.35 10.73 -28.79
C ARG A 61 30.77 10.73 -29.38
N PRO A 62 30.96 10.54 -30.71
CA PRO A 62 32.30 10.45 -31.30
C PRO A 62 33.12 11.71 -31.02
N THR A 63 34.07 11.60 -30.07
CA THR A 63 35.17 12.54 -29.92
C THR A 63 36.17 12.24 -31.02
N THR A 64 36.31 13.19 -31.94
CA THR A 64 37.28 13.18 -33.03
C THR A 64 38.68 13.46 -32.50
N THR A 65 39.22 12.52 -31.73
CA THR A 65 40.61 12.54 -31.26
C THR A 65 41.10 11.11 -31.11
N ARG A 66 42.13 10.74 -31.87
CA ARG A 66 42.88 9.49 -31.66
C ARG A 66 43.62 9.62 -30.33
N ALA A 67 43.10 9.00 -29.29
CA ALA A 67 43.75 8.85 -28.00
C ALA A 67 43.97 7.35 -27.71
N GLU A 68 45.09 7.06 -27.08
CA GLU A 68 45.62 5.72 -26.83
C GLU A 68 44.73 4.84 -25.93
N PRO A 69 44.90 3.51 -25.95
CA PRO A 69 44.09 2.59 -25.16
C PRO A 69 44.41 2.68 -23.66
N GLN A 70 43.80 3.64 -22.97
CA GLN A 70 43.80 3.71 -21.52
C GLN A 70 42.68 2.83 -20.94
N ASP A 71 43.07 1.72 -20.32
CA ASP A 71 42.21 0.76 -19.62
C ASP A 71 41.62 1.34 -18.32
N LYS A 72 40.69 2.30 -18.44
CA LYS A 72 39.86 2.82 -17.35
C LYS A 72 38.44 3.15 -17.83
N SER A 73 37.79 2.17 -18.48
CA SER A 73 36.35 2.25 -18.70
C SER A 73 35.63 2.29 -17.33
N PRO A 74 34.77 3.29 -17.04
CA PRO A 74 34.10 3.37 -15.75
C PRO A 74 33.21 2.15 -15.54
N ARG A 75 33.41 1.43 -14.43
CA ARG A 75 32.63 0.23 -14.08
C ARG A 75 31.14 0.56 -14.14
N HIS A 76 30.41 -0.12 -15.02
CA HIS A 76 29.00 0.16 -15.25
C HIS A 76 28.18 -0.14 -13.98
N ALA A 77 27.50 0.89 -13.45
CA ALA A 77 26.55 0.74 -12.36
C ALA A 77 25.19 0.28 -12.92
N CYS A 78 24.90 -1.02 -12.83
CA CYS A 78 23.64 -1.59 -13.29
C CYS A 78 22.47 -0.90 -12.55
N ARG A 79 21.47 -0.43 -13.30
CA ARG A 79 20.29 0.28 -12.78
C ARG A 79 19.02 -0.47 -13.22
N PRO A 80 18.07 -0.78 -12.33
CA PRO A 80 16.86 -1.49 -12.68
C PRO A 80 15.93 -0.64 -13.57
N LEU A 81 15.12 -1.28 -14.41
CA LEU A 81 13.88 -0.66 -14.89
C LEU A 81 12.84 -0.67 -13.77
N SER A 82 12.00 0.36 -13.70
CA SER A 82 10.90 0.38 -12.74
C SER A 82 9.82 -0.66 -13.08
N ASP A 83 9.18 -1.23 -12.07
CA ASP A 83 8.08 -2.21 -12.19
C ASP A 83 7.00 -1.73 -13.15
N THR A 84 6.62 -0.46 -13.07
CA THR A 84 5.65 0.17 -13.98
C THR A 84 6.09 0.11 -15.46
N THR A 85 7.40 0.13 -15.72
CA THR A 85 7.98 0.00 -17.07
C THR A 85 8.01 -1.46 -17.50
N ILE A 86 8.43 -2.37 -16.63
CA ILE A 86 8.43 -3.82 -16.89
C ILE A 86 7.00 -4.31 -17.17
N ARG A 87 6.00 -3.86 -16.39
CA ARG A 87 4.58 -4.16 -16.64
C ARG A 87 4.06 -3.59 -17.96
N LYS A 88 4.56 -2.45 -18.45
CA LYS A 88 4.22 -1.92 -19.80
C LYS A 88 4.82 -2.79 -20.91
N ILE A 89 6.01 -3.32 -20.69
CA ILE A 89 6.67 -4.27 -21.60
C ILE A 89 5.88 -5.58 -21.64
N HIS A 90 5.55 -6.15 -20.47
CA HIS A 90 4.65 -7.31 -20.35
C HIS A 90 3.31 -7.09 -21.05
N PHE A 91 2.66 -5.93 -20.87
CA PHE A 91 1.41 -5.60 -21.56
C PHE A 91 1.55 -5.61 -23.08
N LEU A 92 2.66 -5.08 -23.62
CA LEU A 92 2.93 -5.10 -25.06
C LEU A 92 3.16 -6.53 -25.58
N ILE A 93 3.89 -7.35 -24.84
CA ILE A 93 4.11 -8.77 -25.15
C ILE A 93 2.78 -9.54 -25.10
N SER A 94 2.00 -9.40 -24.04
CA SER A 94 0.70 -10.07 -23.87
C SER A 94 -0.31 -9.69 -24.96
N ALA A 95 -0.31 -8.42 -25.40
CA ALA A 95 -1.10 -7.99 -26.56
C ALA A 95 -0.64 -8.64 -27.88
N ALA A 96 0.67 -8.81 -28.08
CA ALA A 96 1.22 -9.50 -29.25
C ALA A 96 0.86 -10.99 -29.26
N TYR A 97 1.06 -11.70 -28.14
CA TYR A 97 0.69 -13.13 -28.01
C TYR A 97 -0.82 -13.37 -28.15
N THR A 98 -1.65 -12.49 -27.58
CA THR A 98 -3.12 -12.54 -27.78
C THR A 98 -3.50 -12.46 -29.26
N ARG A 99 -2.75 -11.66 -30.04
CA ARG A 99 -2.99 -11.51 -31.48
C ARG A 99 -2.41 -12.66 -32.31
N ALA A 100 -1.23 -13.16 -31.95
CA ALA A 100 -0.65 -14.36 -32.56
C ALA A 100 -1.59 -15.58 -32.41
N ARG A 101 -2.16 -15.77 -31.21
CA ARG A 101 -3.18 -16.81 -30.97
C ARG A 101 -4.45 -16.59 -31.81
N ARG A 102 -4.94 -15.35 -31.91
CA ARG A 102 -6.09 -15.01 -32.76
C ARG A 102 -5.84 -15.29 -34.25
N TRP A 103 -4.59 -15.24 -34.70
CA TRP A 103 -4.17 -15.54 -36.07
C TRP A 103 -3.74 -17.00 -36.30
N GLY A 104 -3.85 -17.88 -35.30
CA GLY A 104 -3.49 -19.29 -35.42
C GLY A 104 -1.97 -19.55 -35.48
N TRP A 105 -1.13 -18.55 -35.24
CA TRP A 105 0.34 -18.70 -35.24
C TRP A 105 0.85 -19.50 -34.03
N ILE A 106 0.05 -19.56 -32.97
CA ILE A 106 0.29 -20.32 -31.73
C ILE A 106 -1.06 -20.78 -31.15
N HIS A 107 -1.08 -21.90 -30.46
CA HIS A 107 -2.29 -22.39 -29.77
C HIS A 107 -2.41 -21.81 -28.35
N THR A 108 -1.32 -21.80 -27.60
CA THR A 108 -1.24 -21.34 -26.20
C THR A 108 -0.44 -20.04 -26.10
N SER A 109 -0.69 -19.26 -25.05
CA SER A 109 0.12 -18.07 -24.72
C SER A 109 0.90 -18.35 -23.42
N PRO A 110 2.21 -18.11 -23.35
CA PRO A 110 2.98 -18.18 -22.10
C PRO A 110 2.66 -17.00 -21.16
N THR A 111 2.11 -15.89 -21.69
CA THR A 111 1.98 -14.62 -20.95
C THR A 111 1.07 -14.65 -19.71
N PRO A 112 0.00 -15.47 -19.60
CA PRO A 112 -0.81 -15.54 -18.39
C PRO A 112 -0.15 -16.31 -17.23
N LEU A 113 0.86 -17.14 -17.52
CA LEU A 113 1.59 -17.95 -16.54
C LEU A 113 2.92 -17.31 -16.12
N ALA A 114 3.34 -16.25 -16.79
CA ALA A 114 4.53 -15.49 -16.45
C ALA A 114 4.27 -14.52 -15.28
N SER A 115 5.33 -14.17 -14.56
CA SER A 115 5.37 -13.45 -13.29
C SER A 115 5.95 -12.03 -13.44
N PRO A 116 5.26 -11.08 -14.12
CA PRO A 116 5.72 -9.68 -14.15
C PRO A 116 5.65 -9.07 -12.74
N PRO A 117 6.48 -8.05 -12.43
CA PRO A 117 6.48 -7.38 -11.13
C PRO A 117 5.06 -6.93 -10.69
N PRO A 118 4.76 -6.92 -9.38
CA PRO A 118 3.43 -6.56 -8.87
C PRO A 118 3.00 -5.17 -9.32
N VAL A 119 1.69 -4.88 -9.28
CA VAL A 119 1.21 -3.51 -9.49
C VAL A 119 1.68 -2.66 -8.30
N PRO A 120 2.51 -1.62 -8.51
CA PRO A 120 2.91 -0.76 -7.40
C PRO A 120 1.71 0.05 -6.91
N SER A 121 1.52 0.09 -5.60
CA SER A 121 0.50 0.93 -4.97
C SER A 121 0.74 2.41 -5.31
N PRO A 122 -0.30 3.16 -5.73
CA PRO A 122 -0.16 4.58 -5.99
C PRO A 122 0.27 5.36 -4.73
N ASN A 123 1.37 6.11 -4.85
CA ASN A 123 1.82 7.04 -3.83
C ASN A 123 2.10 8.41 -4.48
N PRO A 124 1.07 9.26 -4.67
CA PRO A 124 1.17 10.48 -5.48
C PRO A 124 2.10 11.57 -4.92
N GLN A 125 2.41 11.54 -3.62
CA GLN A 125 3.34 12.47 -2.94
C GLN A 125 3.16 13.94 -3.38
N PRO A 126 1.98 14.56 -3.19
CA PRO A 126 1.77 15.97 -3.49
C PRO A 126 2.68 16.87 -2.64
N PRO A 127 3.02 18.09 -3.09
CA PRO A 127 3.66 19.09 -2.23
C PRO A 127 2.72 19.48 -1.08
N THR A 128 3.27 19.95 0.05
CA THR A 128 2.46 20.45 1.18
C THR A 128 1.86 21.84 0.89
N PRO A 129 0.83 22.29 1.64
CA PRO A 129 0.31 23.66 1.54
C PRO A 129 1.40 24.74 1.71
N ASP A 130 2.37 24.53 2.60
CA ASP A 130 3.51 25.46 2.80
C ASP A 130 4.46 25.48 1.60
N GLU A 131 4.76 24.31 1.01
CA GLU A 131 5.54 24.22 -0.21
C GLU A 131 4.83 24.89 -1.39
N VAL A 132 3.52 24.71 -1.52
CA VAL A 132 2.69 25.36 -2.55
C VAL A 132 2.69 26.87 -2.36
N THR A 133 2.55 27.35 -1.11
CA THR A 133 2.64 28.78 -0.77
C THR A 133 3.99 29.35 -1.17
N ARG A 134 5.11 28.71 -0.78
CA ARG A 134 6.47 29.10 -1.18
C ARG A 134 6.64 29.14 -2.70
N ILE A 135 6.09 28.16 -3.43
CA ILE A 135 6.12 28.12 -4.89
C ILE A 135 5.37 29.30 -5.50
N LEU A 136 4.16 29.61 -5.02
CA LEU A 136 3.35 30.71 -5.53
C LEU A 136 4.01 32.07 -5.26
N THR A 137 4.48 32.33 -4.04
CA THR A 137 5.19 33.57 -3.68
C THR A 137 6.40 33.83 -4.58
N HIS A 138 7.18 32.81 -4.90
CA HIS A 138 8.36 32.95 -5.77
C HIS A 138 8.03 32.89 -7.28
N ALA A 139 6.82 32.47 -7.65
CA ALA A 139 6.32 32.56 -9.03
C ALA A 139 5.72 33.94 -9.34
N TRP A 140 5.10 34.58 -8.34
CA TRP A 140 4.35 35.84 -8.48
C TRP A 140 5.09 37.01 -9.16
N PRO A 141 6.41 37.22 -8.95
CA PRO A 141 7.16 38.25 -9.69
C PRO A 141 7.16 38.08 -11.21
N ASN A 142 6.70 36.93 -11.73
CA ASN A 142 6.36 36.72 -13.13
C ASN A 142 4.86 36.36 -13.24
N PRO A 143 3.97 37.33 -13.55
CA PRO A 143 2.52 37.11 -13.57
C PRO A 143 2.08 35.93 -14.46
N ASP A 144 2.66 35.80 -15.67
CA ASP A 144 2.43 34.67 -16.59
C ASP A 144 2.67 33.29 -15.91
N LEU A 145 3.68 33.19 -15.03
CA LEU A 145 4.00 31.94 -14.32
C LEU A 145 3.19 31.77 -13.03
N GLY A 146 2.99 32.85 -12.26
CA GLY A 146 2.19 32.86 -11.04
C GLY A 146 0.75 32.43 -11.29
N VAL A 147 0.06 33.10 -12.21
CA VAL A 147 -1.34 32.80 -12.57
C VAL A 147 -1.45 31.40 -13.20
N LEU A 148 -0.49 30.98 -14.02
CA LEU A 148 -0.48 29.63 -14.60
C LEU A 148 -0.34 28.52 -13.54
N ILE A 149 0.46 28.74 -12.49
CA ILE A 149 0.58 27.78 -11.38
C ILE A 149 -0.67 27.81 -10.50
N TRP A 150 -1.24 28.99 -10.21
CA TRP A 150 -2.51 29.14 -9.49
C TRP A 150 -3.63 28.36 -10.18
N ILE A 151 -3.86 28.59 -11.47
CA ILE A 151 -4.89 27.88 -12.25
C ILE A 151 -4.59 26.37 -12.32
N ALA A 152 -3.33 25.94 -12.35
CA ALA A 152 -2.97 24.52 -12.28
C ALA A 152 -3.41 23.85 -10.96
N ILE A 153 -3.38 24.59 -9.85
CA ILE A 153 -3.80 24.14 -8.51
C ILE A 153 -5.33 24.13 -8.41
N ILE A 154 -5.99 25.26 -8.68
CA ILE A 154 -7.45 25.40 -8.51
C ILE A 154 -8.24 24.43 -9.41
N THR A 155 -7.77 24.21 -10.64
CA THR A 155 -8.47 23.36 -11.64
C THR A 155 -8.03 21.89 -11.64
N GLY A 156 -6.85 21.59 -11.09
CA GLY A 156 -6.21 20.28 -11.26
C GLY A 156 -5.98 19.89 -12.73
N ALA A 157 -5.98 20.83 -13.67
CA ALA A 157 -5.92 20.56 -15.10
C ALA A 157 -4.58 19.93 -15.52
N ARG A 158 -4.61 19.10 -16.56
CA ARG A 158 -3.38 18.50 -17.09
C ARG A 158 -2.56 19.58 -17.78
N ARG A 159 -1.23 19.51 -17.69
CA ARG A 159 -0.28 20.45 -18.32
C ARG A 159 -0.64 20.87 -19.76
N GLY A 160 -1.04 19.93 -20.61
CA GLY A 160 -1.41 20.23 -22.01
C GLY A 160 -2.78 20.90 -22.16
N GLU A 161 -3.70 20.66 -21.23
CA GLU A 161 -4.99 21.35 -21.13
C GLU A 161 -4.76 22.81 -20.72
N LEU A 162 -3.94 23.05 -19.68
CA LEU A 162 -3.55 24.41 -19.23
C LEU A 162 -2.93 25.25 -20.35
N CYS A 163 -2.03 24.68 -21.14
CA CYS A 163 -1.42 25.39 -22.27
C CYS A 163 -2.42 25.71 -23.40
N ALA A 164 -3.59 25.05 -23.43
CA ALA A 164 -4.58 25.15 -24.50
C ALA A 164 -5.77 26.05 -24.18
N LEU A 165 -5.83 26.60 -22.95
CA LEU A 165 -6.86 27.52 -22.51
C LEU A 165 -6.82 28.82 -23.33
N ARG A 166 -7.98 29.24 -23.82
CA ARG A 166 -8.21 30.52 -24.50
C ARG A 166 -9.09 31.43 -23.66
N TRP A 167 -9.04 32.74 -23.91
CA TRP A 167 -9.93 33.69 -23.23
C TRP A 167 -11.42 33.42 -23.50
N THR A 168 -11.75 32.82 -24.65
CA THR A 168 -13.09 32.30 -24.98
C THR A 168 -13.57 31.18 -24.07
N ASP A 169 -12.67 30.53 -23.31
CA ASP A 169 -13.00 29.41 -22.43
C ASP A 169 -13.27 29.88 -20.98
N PHE A 170 -13.05 31.17 -20.68
CA PHE A 170 -13.28 31.79 -19.37
C PHE A 170 -14.51 32.71 -19.44
N HIS A 171 -15.51 32.43 -18.61
CA HIS A 171 -16.71 33.25 -18.50
C HIS A 171 -16.74 33.89 -17.10
N PRO A 172 -16.65 35.23 -16.98
CA PRO A 172 -16.71 35.90 -15.68
C PRO A 172 -18.14 36.00 -15.14
N ASP A 173 -19.13 36.23 -16.01
CA ASP A 173 -20.55 36.43 -15.62
C ASP A 173 -21.19 35.16 -15.06
N ARG A 174 -20.61 34.01 -15.40
CA ARG A 174 -20.91 32.68 -14.85
C ARG A 174 -19.56 32.10 -14.47
N PRO A 175 -19.02 32.35 -13.25
CA PRO A 175 -17.59 32.23 -12.92
C PRO A 175 -17.07 30.80 -13.12
N VAL A 176 -16.64 30.53 -14.35
CA VAL A 176 -16.43 29.18 -14.87
C VAL A 176 -15.32 29.19 -15.91
N LEU A 177 -14.43 28.22 -15.80
CA LEU A 177 -13.41 27.92 -16.81
C LEU A 177 -13.72 26.57 -17.48
N TYR A 178 -13.88 26.60 -18.81
CA TYR A 178 -14.08 25.40 -19.61
C TYR A 178 -12.75 24.78 -20.03
N ILE A 179 -12.62 23.47 -19.86
CA ILE A 179 -11.45 22.69 -20.25
C ILE A 179 -11.85 21.75 -21.39
N VAL A 180 -11.58 22.19 -22.61
CA VAL A 180 -12.12 21.59 -23.85
C VAL A 180 -11.05 21.07 -24.81
N ARG A 181 -9.85 21.66 -24.79
CA ARG A 181 -8.71 21.35 -25.67
C ARG A 181 -7.50 20.83 -24.88
N ASN A 182 -6.54 20.21 -25.58
CA ASN A 182 -5.30 19.72 -25.01
C ASN A 182 -4.14 19.78 -26.02
N ILE A 183 -3.09 20.53 -25.69
CA ILE A 183 -1.88 20.57 -26.49
C ILE A 183 -0.95 19.41 -26.14
N ALA A 184 -0.80 18.50 -27.10
CA ALA A 184 0.16 17.42 -27.07
C ALA A 184 1.48 17.84 -27.74
N GLN A 185 2.61 17.46 -27.13
CA GLN A 185 3.93 17.62 -27.75
C GLN A 185 4.39 16.27 -28.29
N HIS A 186 4.86 16.25 -29.54
CA HIS A 186 5.36 15.07 -30.22
C HIS A 186 6.68 15.41 -30.94
N ASN A 187 7.79 14.92 -30.39
CA ASN A 187 9.15 15.27 -30.84
C ASN A 187 9.33 16.81 -30.89
N ARG A 188 9.68 17.36 -32.05
CA ARG A 188 9.79 18.83 -32.27
C ARG A 188 8.44 19.51 -32.57
N HIS A 189 7.39 18.75 -32.88
CA HIS A 189 6.09 19.28 -33.28
C HIS A 189 5.13 19.38 -32.09
N THR A 190 4.30 20.42 -32.10
CA THR A 190 3.24 20.64 -31.12
C THR A 190 1.90 20.50 -31.84
N VAL A 191 1.03 19.62 -31.36
CA VAL A 191 -0.23 19.26 -32.00
C VAL A 191 -1.36 19.52 -31.01
N GLU A 192 -2.33 20.32 -31.44
CA GLU A 192 -3.58 20.51 -30.72
C GLU A 192 -4.44 19.27 -30.89
N LYS A 193 -5.09 18.82 -29.81
CA LYS A 193 -6.03 17.71 -29.83
C LYS A 193 -7.21 18.10 -28.96
N ASP A 194 -8.39 17.67 -29.34
CA ASP A 194 -9.52 17.68 -28.42
C ASP A 194 -9.20 16.81 -27.20
N THR A 195 -9.85 17.09 -26.08
CA THR A 195 -9.79 16.18 -24.93
C THR A 195 -10.26 14.80 -25.40
N LYS A 196 -9.49 13.74 -25.06
CA LYS A 196 -9.45 12.47 -25.81
C LYS A 196 -10.78 11.69 -25.93
N ASN A 197 -11.86 12.16 -25.29
CA ASN A 197 -13.17 11.50 -25.18
C ASN A 197 -14.38 12.47 -25.36
N HIS A 198 -14.25 13.62 -26.03
CA HIS A 198 -15.31 14.67 -26.07
C HIS A 198 -15.76 15.17 -24.67
N GLN A 199 -14.90 15.03 -23.66
CA GLN A 199 -15.21 15.43 -22.29
C GLN A 199 -14.84 16.89 -22.04
N HIS A 200 -15.66 17.77 -22.63
CA HIS A 200 -15.77 19.15 -22.20
C HIS A 200 -16.17 19.14 -20.72
N ARG A 201 -15.32 19.67 -19.85
CA ARG A 201 -15.65 19.86 -18.42
C ARG A 201 -15.53 21.32 -18.05
N HIS A 202 -16.41 21.77 -17.18
CA HIS A 202 -16.40 23.11 -16.64
C HIS A 202 -15.92 23.07 -15.19
N ILE A 203 -15.13 24.07 -14.79
CA ILE A 203 -14.64 24.24 -13.43
C ILE A 203 -15.22 25.55 -12.91
N ALA A 204 -16.11 25.46 -11.92
CA ALA A 204 -16.53 26.63 -11.16
C ALA A 204 -15.33 27.26 -10.45
N LEU A 205 -15.24 28.59 -10.54
CA LEU A 205 -14.23 29.43 -9.94
C LEU A 205 -14.84 30.22 -8.79
N ASP A 206 -14.02 30.48 -7.77
CA ASP A 206 -14.32 31.42 -6.70
C ASP A 206 -14.19 32.88 -7.18
N PRO A 207 -14.73 33.86 -6.41
CA PRO A 207 -14.63 35.28 -6.77
C PRO A 207 -13.19 35.78 -6.93
N ASP A 208 -12.26 35.33 -6.09
CA ASP A 208 -10.87 35.82 -6.08
C ASP A 208 -10.09 35.31 -7.31
N THR A 209 -10.25 34.04 -7.66
CA THR A 209 -9.70 33.46 -8.90
C THR A 209 -10.32 34.11 -10.15
N THR A 210 -11.60 34.47 -10.08
CA THR A 210 -12.29 35.18 -11.17
C THR A 210 -11.74 36.61 -11.35
N ALA A 211 -11.60 37.35 -10.25
CA ALA A 211 -10.98 38.68 -10.23
C ALA A 211 -9.51 38.63 -10.68
N LEU A 212 -8.75 37.61 -10.26
CA LEU A 212 -7.37 37.38 -10.69
C LEU A 212 -7.26 37.17 -12.21
N LEU A 213 -8.15 36.37 -12.81
CA LEU A 213 -8.16 36.17 -14.26
C LEU A 213 -8.55 37.44 -15.03
N LEU A 214 -9.46 38.26 -14.51
CA LEU A 214 -9.81 39.56 -15.08
C LEU A 214 -8.63 40.55 -15.00
N ALA A 215 -7.98 40.65 -13.84
CA ALA A 215 -6.79 41.48 -13.67
C ALA A 215 -5.62 41.02 -14.57
N TYR A 216 -5.41 39.70 -14.67
CA TYR A 216 -4.41 39.12 -15.57
C TYR A 216 -4.74 39.35 -17.04
N ARG A 217 -6.03 39.30 -17.44
CA ARG A 217 -6.46 39.69 -18.79
C ARG A 217 -6.08 41.14 -19.08
N ARG A 218 -6.38 42.07 -18.16
CA ARG A 218 -6.03 43.49 -18.32
C ARG A 218 -4.53 43.72 -18.41
N TYR A 219 -3.73 43.00 -17.61
CA TYR A 219 -2.28 42.98 -17.72
C TYR A 219 -1.80 42.50 -19.10
N ARG A 220 -2.44 41.47 -19.68
CA ARG A 220 -2.12 40.95 -21.02
C ARG A 220 -2.52 41.91 -22.14
N GLU A 221 -3.64 42.62 -22.01
CA GLU A 221 -4.05 43.70 -22.93
C GLU A 221 -3.01 44.83 -22.96
N LEU A 222 -2.62 45.36 -21.78
CA LEU A 222 -1.57 46.37 -21.63
C LEU A 222 -0.17 45.88 -22.04
N HIS A 223 0.07 44.57 -22.03
CA HIS A 223 1.30 43.97 -22.53
C HIS A 223 1.30 43.88 -24.06
N ALA A 224 0.16 43.61 -24.70
CA ALA A 224 0.06 43.65 -26.16
C ALA A 224 0.24 45.09 -26.67
N ASP A 225 -0.48 46.05 -26.08
CA ASP A 225 -0.46 47.46 -26.43
C ASP A 225 0.96 48.07 -26.41
N ARG A 226 1.73 47.82 -25.34
CA ARG A 226 3.15 48.25 -25.23
C ARG A 226 4.10 47.61 -26.26
N HIS A 227 3.66 46.60 -27.00
CA HIS A 227 4.39 46.00 -28.12
C HIS A 227 3.81 46.37 -29.49
N GLY A 228 2.81 47.27 -29.56
CA GLY A 228 2.12 47.62 -30.79
C GLY A 228 1.11 46.57 -31.29
N ASP A 229 0.80 45.57 -30.45
CA ASP A 229 -0.15 44.50 -30.72
C ASP A 229 -1.50 44.77 -30.03
N THR A 230 -2.57 44.10 -30.47
CA THR A 230 -3.83 43.98 -29.72
C THR A 230 -4.05 42.54 -29.29
N LEU A 231 -4.45 42.32 -28.03
CA LEU A 231 -4.80 40.98 -27.54
C LEU A 231 -6.05 40.47 -28.26
N ARG A 232 -5.93 39.38 -29.01
CA ARG A 232 -7.03 38.83 -29.80
C ARG A 232 -8.14 38.25 -28.93
N SER A 233 -9.38 38.27 -29.42
CA SER A 233 -10.53 37.62 -28.76
C SER A 233 -10.34 36.10 -28.62
N ASP A 234 -9.71 35.45 -29.60
CA ASP A 234 -9.45 34.00 -29.61
C ASP A 234 -8.11 33.60 -28.96
N ALA A 235 -7.39 34.55 -28.36
CA ALA A 235 -6.05 34.35 -27.80
C ALA A 235 -5.97 33.28 -26.70
N PHE A 236 -4.80 32.64 -26.61
CA PHE A 236 -4.46 31.77 -25.48
C PHE A 236 -4.26 32.61 -24.21
N ILE A 237 -4.81 32.15 -23.08
CA ILE A 237 -4.61 32.77 -21.75
C ILE A 237 -3.11 32.82 -21.40
N PHE A 238 -2.38 31.77 -21.78
CA PHE A 238 -0.95 31.64 -21.53
C PHE A 238 -0.18 31.58 -22.87
N SER A 239 0.30 32.74 -23.31
CA SER A 239 1.00 32.93 -24.59
C SER A 239 2.35 33.64 -24.40
N PRO A 240 3.47 33.09 -24.91
CA PRO A 240 4.73 33.83 -25.07
C PRO A 240 4.71 34.94 -26.14
N ALA A 241 3.68 35.06 -26.97
CA ALA A 241 3.50 36.19 -27.89
C ALA A 241 2.54 37.23 -27.28
N PRO A 242 2.77 38.56 -27.44
CA PRO A 242 1.96 39.61 -26.80
C PRO A 242 0.49 39.53 -27.22
N ASP A 243 0.23 39.50 -28.53
CA ASP A 243 -1.06 39.29 -29.23
C ASP A 243 -1.91 38.09 -28.76
N GLY A 244 -1.29 37.12 -28.08
CA GLY A 244 -1.93 35.89 -27.63
C GLY A 244 -2.09 34.77 -28.67
N THR A 245 -1.57 34.91 -29.90
CA THR A 245 -1.73 33.89 -30.97
C THR A 245 -0.95 32.61 -30.70
N ARG A 246 0.17 32.70 -29.97
CA ARG A 246 1.14 31.63 -29.86
C ARG A 246 0.97 30.86 -28.57
N ARG A 247 0.38 29.67 -28.62
CA ARG A 247 0.27 28.75 -27.47
C ARG A 247 1.60 28.51 -26.74
N LEU A 248 1.57 28.48 -25.41
CA LEU A 248 2.70 28.04 -24.59
C LEU A 248 3.04 26.56 -24.86
N LYS A 249 4.32 26.25 -25.07
CA LYS A 249 4.78 24.86 -25.25
C LYS A 249 4.77 24.11 -23.91
N PRO A 250 4.18 22.90 -23.79
CA PRO A 250 4.16 22.15 -22.54
C PRO A 250 5.55 21.84 -21.96
N SER A 251 6.57 21.62 -22.80
CA SER A 251 7.97 21.50 -22.33
C SER A 251 8.47 22.78 -21.66
N THR A 252 8.13 23.96 -22.19
CA THR A 252 8.55 25.26 -21.65
C THR A 252 7.96 25.51 -20.28
N PHE A 253 6.66 25.23 -20.07
CA PHE A 253 6.06 25.30 -18.74
C PHE A 253 6.76 24.33 -17.76
N SER A 254 6.99 23.07 -18.19
CA SER A 254 7.71 22.08 -17.39
C SER A 254 9.13 22.50 -17.01
N GLN A 255 9.82 23.24 -17.89
CA GLN A 255 11.17 23.76 -17.66
C GLN A 255 11.18 25.02 -16.78
N ARG A 256 10.20 25.92 -16.91
CA ARG A 256 10.03 27.08 -16.01
C ARG A 256 9.74 26.60 -14.59
N TYR A 257 8.73 25.74 -14.43
CA TYR A 257 8.37 25.17 -13.13
C TYR A 257 9.51 24.38 -12.48
N ARG A 258 10.21 23.50 -13.23
CA ARG A 258 11.36 22.76 -12.68
C ARG A 258 12.46 23.67 -12.16
N ARG A 259 12.81 24.74 -12.89
CA ARG A 259 13.83 25.70 -12.46
C ARG A 259 13.43 26.43 -11.17
N LEU A 260 12.15 26.74 -11.02
CA LEU A 260 11.62 27.33 -9.78
C LEU A 260 11.75 26.35 -8.60
N VAL A 261 11.18 25.14 -8.70
CA VAL A 261 11.13 24.22 -7.55
C VAL A 261 12.50 23.65 -7.16
N VAL A 262 13.42 23.47 -8.12
CA VAL A 262 14.82 23.10 -7.84
C VAL A 262 15.53 24.20 -7.05
N ARG A 263 15.32 25.48 -7.38
CA ARG A 263 15.88 26.61 -6.61
C ARG A 263 15.34 26.66 -5.18
N LEU A 264 14.09 26.25 -4.97
CA LEU A 264 13.44 26.23 -3.65
C LEU A 264 13.74 24.97 -2.82
N GLY A 265 14.44 23.98 -3.39
CA GLY A 265 14.69 22.68 -2.76
C GLY A 265 13.46 21.75 -2.69
N ILE A 266 12.41 22.00 -3.49
CA ILE A 266 11.11 21.30 -3.37
C ILE A 266 11.01 20.17 -4.40
N HIS A 267 10.80 18.93 -3.92
CA HIS A 267 10.77 17.72 -4.74
C HIS A 267 9.41 17.44 -5.41
N THR A 268 8.98 18.36 -6.26
CA THR A 268 7.65 18.33 -6.89
C THR A 268 7.66 18.39 -8.43
N THR A 269 6.49 18.17 -9.05
CA THR A 269 6.27 18.25 -10.50
C THR A 269 4.90 18.85 -10.82
N LEU A 270 4.70 19.33 -12.05
CA LEU A 270 3.39 19.81 -12.50
C LEU A 270 2.25 18.78 -12.37
N HIS A 271 2.54 17.47 -12.36
CA HIS A 271 1.51 16.47 -12.11
C HIS A 271 1.20 16.33 -10.62
N LYS A 272 2.17 16.58 -9.74
CA LYS A 272 1.97 16.62 -8.28
C LYS A 272 1.10 17.82 -7.84
N LEU A 273 1.07 18.94 -8.57
CA LEU A 273 0.10 20.02 -8.32
C LEU A 273 -1.36 19.55 -8.53
N ARG A 274 -1.59 18.67 -9.53
CA ARG A 274 -2.89 18.04 -9.72
C ARG A 274 -3.21 16.99 -8.65
N HIS A 275 -2.19 16.33 -8.10
CA HIS A 275 -2.37 15.48 -6.92
C HIS A 275 -2.74 16.30 -5.68
N PHE A 276 -2.06 17.43 -5.44
CA PHE A 276 -2.39 18.37 -4.37
C PHE A 276 -3.85 18.83 -4.48
N SER A 277 -4.25 19.39 -5.64
CA SER A 277 -5.64 19.77 -5.94
C SER A 277 -6.67 18.68 -5.58
N ALA A 278 -6.38 17.42 -5.91
CA ALA A 278 -7.27 16.31 -5.60
C ALA A 278 -7.29 15.95 -4.10
N THR A 279 -6.12 15.92 -3.46
CA THR A 279 -5.97 15.63 -2.02
C THR A 279 -6.68 16.70 -1.19
N GLU A 280 -6.45 17.99 -1.45
CA GLU A 280 -7.10 19.08 -0.72
C GLU A 280 -8.63 19.03 -0.84
N LEU A 281 -9.17 18.72 -2.03
CA LEU A 281 -10.62 18.55 -2.21
C LEU A 281 -11.17 17.34 -1.43
N ILE A 282 -10.42 16.23 -1.33
CA ILE A 282 -10.81 15.06 -0.55
C ILE A 282 -10.79 15.37 0.96
N LEU A 283 -9.75 16.06 1.44
CA LEU A 283 -9.64 16.49 2.84
C LEU A 283 -10.73 17.52 3.20
N ALA A 284 -11.10 18.40 2.27
CA ALA A 284 -12.26 19.29 2.36
C ALA A 284 -13.62 18.58 2.24
N ARG A 285 -13.65 17.24 2.24
CA ARG A 285 -14.85 16.38 2.16
C ARG A 285 -15.72 16.60 0.92
N VAL A 286 -15.14 17.05 -0.19
CA VAL A 286 -15.83 17.12 -1.49
C VAL A 286 -16.06 15.69 -2.00
N ASP A 287 -17.27 15.41 -2.46
CA ASP A 287 -17.65 14.10 -3.02
C ASP A 287 -16.64 13.62 -4.09
N LEU A 288 -16.24 12.36 -3.98
CA LEU A 288 -15.21 11.74 -4.82
C LEU A 288 -15.59 11.73 -6.32
N ARG A 289 -16.88 11.64 -6.65
CA ARG A 289 -17.36 11.75 -8.04
C ARG A 289 -17.18 13.18 -8.57
N THR A 290 -17.43 14.18 -7.75
CA THR A 290 -17.19 15.60 -8.04
C THR A 290 -15.70 15.88 -8.23
N VAL A 291 -14.82 15.34 -7.37
CA VAL A 291 -13.36 15.42 -7.54
C VAL A 291 -12.92 14.73 -8.84
N ALA A 292 -13.42 13.51 -9.11
CA ALA A 292 -13.14 12.80 -10.37
C ALA A 292 -13.59 13.58 -11.61
N SER A 293 -14.76 14.24 -11.54
CA SER A 293 -15.30 15.11 -12.59
C SER A 293 -14.43 16.33 -12.85
N ARG A 294 -14.05 17.10 -11.81
CA ARG A 294 -13.13 18.25 -11.91
C ARG A 294 -11.78 17.85 -12.53
N LEU A 295 -11.26 16.68 -12.16
CA LEU A 295 -10.04 16.13 -12.73
C LEU A 295 -10.21 15.65 -14.19
N GLY A 296 -11.42 15.41 -14.67
CA GLY A 296 -11.67 14.79 -15.97
C GLY A 296 -11.19 13.34 -15.99
N HIS A 297 -11.68 12.54 -15.03
CA HIS A 297 -11.59 11.08 -15.02
C HIS A 297 -12.94 10.49 -15.46
N THR A 298 -12.93 9.65 -16.50
CA THR A 298 -14.13 8.90 -16.95
C THR A 298 -14.65 7.92 -15.91
N ASN A 299 -13.76 7.39 -15.08
CA ASN A 299 -14.09 6.44 -14.02
C ASN A 299 -13.56 6.97 -12.69
N ALA A 300 -14.45 7.12 -11.71
CA ALA A 300 -14.12 7.55 -10.35
C ALA A 300 -13.16 6.58 -9.63
N SER A 301 -13.15 5.28 -9.99
CA SER A 301 -12.19 4.29 -9.45
C SER A 301 -10.73 4.69 -9.69
N LEU A 302 -10.41 5.47 -10.74
CA LEU A 302 -9.05 5.98 -10.94
C LEU A 302 -8.67 6.99 -9.84
N THR A 303 -9.61 7.82 -9.40
CA THR A 303 -9.42 8.72 -8.26
C THR A 303 -9.31 7.91 -6.97
N LEU A 304 -10.28 7.02 -6.72
CA LEU A 304 -10.32 6.15 -5.53
C LEU A 304 -8.98 5.42 -5.32
N ASN A 305 -8.52 4.67 -6.33
CA ASN A 305 -7.31 3.87 -6.25
C ASN A 305 -6.02 4.70 -6.10
N THR A 306 -6.03 5.98 -6.49
CA THR A 306 -4.85 6.87 -6.43
C THR A 306 -4.72 7.56 -5.07
N TYR A 307 -5.84 7.82 -4.38
CA TYR A 307 -5.87 8.64 -3.16
C TYR A 307 -6.39 7.88 -1.93
N THR A 308 -6.42 6.54 -1.96
CA THR A 308 -6.97 5.67 -0.90
C THR A 308 -6.48 6.05 0.51
N ALA A 309 -5.20 6.39 0.67
CA ALA A 309 -4.63 6.75 1.97
C ALA A 309 -5.26 8.02 2.59
N TRP A 310 -5.54 9.05 1.78
CA TRP A 310 -6.16 10.30 2.24
C TRP A 310 -7.67 10.15 2.49
N ILE A 311 -8.31 9.13 1.89
CA ILE A 311 -9.70 8.79 2.20
C ILE A 311 -9.79 8.21 3.62
N SER A 312 -8.80 7.40 4.05
CA SER A 312 -8.72 6.93 5.45
C SER A 312 -8.48 8.06 6.45
N GLU A 313 -7.73 9.09 6.08
CA GLU A 313 -7.53 10.30 6.91
C GLU A 313 -8.82 11.13 7.03
N ALA A 314 -9.54 11.32 5.92
CA ALA A 314 -10.85 11.97 5.92
C ALA A 314 -11.90 11.20 6.76
N ASP A 315 -11.83 9.85 6.76
CA ASP A 315 -12.68 8.97 7.57
C ASP A 315 -12.44 9.12 9.08
N GLN A 316 -11.17 9.20 9.53
CA GLN A 316 -10.85 9.49 10.94
C GLN A 316 -11.45 10.83 11.41
N HIS A 317 -11.41 11.86 10.55
CA HIS A 317 -12.09 13.12 10.83
C HIS A 317 -13.62 12.98 10.84
N ALA A 318 -14.21 12.12 10.00
CA ALA A 318 -15.64 11.83 10.02
C ALA A 318 -16.05 11.12 11.32
N THR A 319 -15.30 10.12 11.78
CA THR A 319 -15.48 9.48 13.10
C THR A 319 -15.46 10.51 14.22
N THR A 320 -14.50 11.44 14.20
CA THR A 320 -14.42 12.52 15.21
C THR A 320 -15.68 13.41 15.19
N THR A 321 -16.18 13.78 14.02
CA THR A 321 -17.43 14.56 13.89
C THR A 321 -18.65 13.77 14.41
N LEU A 322 -18.73 12.47 14.17
CA LEU A 322 -19.80 11.62 14.69
C LEU A 322 -19.75 11.54 16.22
N THR A 323 -18.57 11.30 16.81
CA THR A 323 -18.37 11.28 18.26
C THR A 323 -18.71 12.61 18.93
N GLN A 324 -18.50 13.75 18.25
CA GLN A 324 -18.91 15.07 18.75
C GLN A 324 -20.42 15.31 18.70
N ARG A 325 -21.14 14.68 17.76
CA ARG A 325 -22.61 14.82 17.60
C ARG A 325 -23.41 13.82 18.43
N ILE A 326 -22.78 12.76 18.94
CA ILE A 326 -23.40 11.81 19.86
C ILE A 326 -23.20 12.36 21.30
N PRO A 327 -24.28 12.75 22.02
CA PRO A 327 -24.16 13.34 23.35
C PRO A 327 -23.71 12.35 24.43
N VAL A 328 -23.71 11.05 24.12
CA VAL A 328 -23.28 9.98 25.02
C VAL A 328 -21.76 9.81 24.97
N ARG A 329 -21.06 10.26 26.02
CA ARG A 329 -19.66 9.86 26.23
C ARG A 329 -19.63 8.47 26.84
N LEU A 330 -19.30 7.48 26.01
CA LEU A 330 -18.96 6.14 26.48
C LEU A 330 -17.57 6.17 27.13
N THR A 331 -17.53 6.40 28.44
CA THR A 331 -16.32 6.14 29.22
C THR A 331 -16.03 4.64 29.11
N PRO A 332 -14.81 4.21 28.69
CA PRO A 332 -14.47 2.80 28.76
C PRO A 332 -14.63 2.35 30.22
N PRO A 333 -15.21 1.17 30.50
CA PRO A 333 -15.31 0.69 31.87
C PRO A 333 -13.90 0.70 32.48
N PRO A 334 -13.75 1.04 33.77
CA PRO A 334 -12.45 0.93 34.43
C PRO A 334 -11.94 -0.48 34.15
N ARG A 335 -10.75 -0.59 33.53
CA ARG A 335 -10.15 -1.88 33.15
C ARG A 335 -10.36 -2.81 34.32
N HIS A 336 -11.05 -3.95 34.11
CA HIS A 336 -11.27 -4.91 35.18
C HIS A 336 -9.93 -5.18 35.85
N GLN A 337 -9.75 -4.63 37.06
CA GLN A 337 -8.78 -5.18 37.98
C GLN A 337 -9.20 -6.64 38.11
N PRO A 338 -8.30 -7.60 37.85
CA PRO A 338 -8.68 -9.00 37.83
C PRO A 338 -9.32 -9.31 39.18
N ILE A 339 -10.62 -9.66 39.14
CA ILE A 339 -11.39 -10.00 40.33
C ILE A 339 -10.57 -11.04 41.07
N PRO A 340 -10.18 -10.81 42.34
CA PRO A 340 -9.36 -11.77 43.07
C PRO A 340 -10.13 -13.09 43.13
N GLN A 341 -9.65 -14.08 42.39
CA GLN A 341 -10.20 -15.42 42.36
C GLN A 341 -10.26 -15.96 43.80
N PRO A 342 -11.29 -16.75 44.17
CA PRO A 342 -11.39 -17.30 45.51
C PRO A 342 -10.10 -18.03 45.85
N SER A 343 -9.42 -17.53 46.87
CA SER A 343 -8.03 -17.86 47.15
C SER A 343 -7.89 -19.35 47.42
N GLY A 344 -7.03 -20.03 46.66
CA GLY A 344 -6.79 -21.46 46.88
C GLY A 344 -6.23 -21.70 48.28
N LEU A 345 -6.47 -22.87 48.88
CA LEU A 345 -6.11 -23.18 50.28
C LEU A 345 -4.71 -22.70 50.72
N TYR A 346 -3.68 -22.79 49.86
CA TYR A 346 -2.34 -22.29 50.20
C TYR A 346 -2.25 -20.76 50.30
N GLN A 347 -3.06 -20.01 49.53
CA GLN A 347 -3.13 -18.55 49.56
C GLN A 347 -3.89 -18.05 50.78
N GLN A 348 -4.90 -18.81 51.25
CA GLN A 348 -5.58 -18.55 52.53
C GLN A 348 -4.60 -18.73 53.69
N ILE A 349 -3.89 -19.85 53.75
CA ILE A 349 -2.85 -20.10 54.76
C ILE A 349 -1.72 -19.05 54.69
N ALA A 350 -1.32 -18.61 53.49
CA ALA A 350 -0.36 -17.52 53.33
C ALA A 350 -0.90 -16.16 53.80
N ALA A 351 -2.21 -15.92 53.70
CA ALA A 351 -2.84 -14.73 54.24
C ALA A 351 -2.93 -14.77 55.78
N ASP A 352 -3.32 -15.90 56.36
CA ASP A 352 -3.38 -16.08 57.82
C ASP A 352 -2.00 -15.95 58.47
N LEU A 353 -0.98 -16.59 57.89
CA LEU A 353 0.41 -16.45 58.35
C LEU A 353 0.95 -15.03 58.14
N ARG A 354 0.57 -14.32 57.06
CA ARG A 354 0.88 -12.90 56.90
C ARG A 354 0.24 -12.07 58.00
N ASN A 355 -1.04 -12.29 58.27
CA ASN A 355 -1.78 -11.58 59.32
C ASN A 355 -1.15 -11.81 60.70
N ALA A 356 -0.75 -13.06 61.01
CA ALA A 356 -0.04 -13.43 62.24
C ALA A 356 1.37 -12.82 62.36
N ILE A 357 2.04 -12.51 61.25
CA ILE A 357 3.29 -11.73 61.24
C ILE A 357 2.97 -10.25 61.49
N THR A 358 2.02 -9.67 60.74
CA THR A 358 1.72 -8.23 60.82
C THR A 358 1.04 -7.79 62.11
N ASN A 359 0.30 -8.68 62.79
CA ASN A 359 -0.32 -8.40 64.08
C ASN A 359 0.61 -8.68 65.28
N GLY A 360 1.86 -9.08 65.03
CA GLY A 360 2.88 -9.31 66.05
C GLY A 360 2.85 -10.70 66.73
N THR A 361 1.98 -11.62 66.32
CA THR A 361 1.97 -13.00 66.86
C THR A 361 3.30 -13.73 66.60
N TYR A 362 3.89 -13.50 65.43
CA TYR A 362 5.28 -13.88 65.14
C TYR A 362 6.15 -12.63 65.01
N PRO A 363 6.85 -12.21 66.09
CA PRO A 363 7.65 -11.00 66.07
C PRO A 363 8.84 -11.13 65.11
N THR A 364 9.33 -9.99 64.62
CA THR A 364 10.44 -9.89 63.68
C THR A 364 11.71 -10.51 64.27
N GLY A 365 12.37 -11.41 63.52
CA GLY A 365 13.50 -12.19 63.99
C GLY A 365 13.14 -13.52 64.67
N SER A 366 11.86 -13.78 64.96
CA SER A 366 11.41 -15.08 65.50
C SER A 366 11.38 -16.18 64.42
N PRO A 367 11.62 -17.45 64.80
CA PRO A 367 11.43 -18.58 63.90
C PRO A 367 9.95 -18.96 63.80
N LEU A 368 9.44 -19.06 62.58
CA LEU A 368 8.14 -19.67 62.31
C LEU A 368 8.13 -21.17 62.67
N PRO A 369 6.93 -21.75 62.94
CA PRO A 369 6.77 -23.19 63.04
C PRO A 369 7.22 -23.89 61.75
N THR A 370 7.68 -25.13 61.88
CA THR A 370 8.14 -25.93 60.75
C THR A 370 6.98 -26.30 59.82
N ASN A 371 7.30 -26.56 58.55
CA ASN A 371 6.31 -26.95 57.54
C ASN A 371 5.49 -28.21 57.93
N ASN A 372 6.03 -29.06 58.82
CA ASN A 372 5.32 -30.23 59.34
C ASN A 372 4.31 -29.84 60.43
N GLU A 373 4.70 -28.98 61.38
CA GLU A 373 3.81 -28.46 62.43
C GLU A 373 2.65 -27.68 61.81
N LEU A 374 2.94 -26.82 60.82
CA LEU A 374 1.93 -26.09 60.05
C LEU A 374 1.02 -27.03 59.24
N ALA A 375 1.55 -28.07 58.60
CA ALA A 375 0.75 -29.02 57.82
C ALA A 375 -0.25 -29.80 58.70
N THR A 376 0.19 -30.20 59.89
CA THR A 376 -0.67 -30.84 60.89
C THR A 376 -1.73 -29.87 61.42
N HIS A 377 -1.35 -28.62 61.73
CA HIS A 377 -2.26 -27.62 62.29
C HIS A 377 -3.37 -27.19 61.32
N TYR A 378 -3.01 -26.91 60.06
CA TYR A 378 -3.98 -26.54 59.02
C TYR A 378 -4.63 -27.75 58.33
N HIS A 379 -4.32 -28.98 58.76
CA HIS A 379 -4.82 -30.24 58.18
C HIS A 379 -4.65 -30.36 56.64
N VAL A 380 -3.54 -29.85 56.09
CA VAL A 380 -3.23 -29.86 54.65
C VAL A 380 -1.93 -30.60 54.33
N SER A 381 -1.72 -30.91 53.04
CA SER A 381 -0.46 -31.49 52.59
C SER A 381 0.75 -30.56 52.86
N ARG A 382 1.92 -31.17 53.12
CA ARG A 382 3.19 -30.44 53.24
C ARG A 382 3.52 -29.60 51.99
N GLY A 383 3.08 -30.04 50.81
CA GLY A 383 3.21 -29.28 49.56
C GLY A 383 2.37 -28.01 49.54
N THR A 384 1.17 -28.03 50.12
CA THR A 384 0.29 -26.86 50.28
C THR A 384 0.95 -25.82 51.19
N ILE A 385 1.49 -26.24 52.34
CA ILE A 385 2.25 -25.35 53.23
C ILE A 385 3.51 -24.82 52.53
N HIS A 386 4.25 -25.66 51.82
CA HIS A 386 5.46 -25.21 51.13
C HIS A 386 5.16 -24.09 50.13
N ARG A 387 4.06 -24.18 49.37
CA ARG A 387 3.60 -23.10 48.49
C ARG A 387 3.23 -21.82 49.24
N ALA A 388 2.58 -21.93 50.39
CA ALA A 388 2.24 -20.79 51.24
C ALA A 388 3.50 -20.07 51.78
N ILE A 389 4.48 -20.85 52.26
CA ILE A 389 5.77 -20.36 52.75
C ILE A 389 6.60 -19.74 51.62
N THR A 390 6.64 -20.35 50.43
CA THR A 390 7.30 -19.75 49.25
C THR A 390 6.68 -18.41 48.89
N GLN A 391 5.35 -18.28 48.89
CA GLN A 391 4.67 -17.01 48.62
C GLN A 391 5.03 -15.91 49.67
N LEU A 392 5.18 -16.27 50.94
CA LEU A 392 5.64 -15.32 51.98
C LEU A 392 7.12 -14.91 51.81
N ALA A 393 7.96 -15.83 51.33
CA ALA A 393 9.37 -15.55 51.05
C ALA A 393 9.54 -14.66 49.81
N GLU A 394 8.76 -14.90 48.74
CA GLU A 394 8.67 -14.02 47.56
C GLU A 394 8.24 -12.60 47.94
N GLN A 395 7.30 -12.49 48.89
CA GLN A 395 6.84 -11.23 49.47
C GLN A 395 7.83 -10.61 50.46
N LYS A 396 9.01 -11.21 50.68
CA LYS A 396 10.08 -10.77 51.60
C LYS A 396 9.65 -10.60 53.06
N LEU A 397 8.57 -11.27 53.48
CA LEU A 397 8.09 -11.26 54.86
C LEU A 397 8.87 -12.24 55.75
N ILE A 398 9.53 -13.23 55.14
CA ILE A 398 10.31 -14.27 55.82
C ILE A 398 11.58 -14.59 55.03
N THR A 399 12.62 -15.06 55.71
CA THR A 399 13.79 -15.70 55.08
C THR A 399 13.80 -17.20 55.32
N VAL A 400 14.11 -17.98 54.29
CA VAL A 400 14.09 -19.45 54.33
C VAL A 400 15.47 -19.99 53.95
N SER A 401 16.10 -20.74 54.86
CA SER A 401 17.43 -21.33 54.65
C SER A 401 17.34 -22.86 54.73
N ARG A 402 18.03 -23.57 53.83
CA ARG A 402 18.02 -25.05 53.81
C ARG A 402 18.51 -25.61 55.15
N GLY A 403 17.68 -26.46 55.78
CA GLY A 403 18.00 -27.10 57.07
C GLY A 403 17.82 -26.21 58.31
N ARG A 404 17.32 -24.97 58.19
CA ARG A 404 16.99 -24.09 59.32
C ARG A 404 15.51 -23.69 59.27
N ARG A 405 14.94 -23.26 60.41
CA ARG A 405 13.57 -22.72 60.47
C ARG A 405 13.50 -21.40 59.69
N ALA A 406 12.33 -21.10 59.11
CA ALA A 406 12.11 -19.81 58.45
C ALA A 406 12.04 -18.71 59.52
N ILE A 407 12.65 -17.54 59.26
CA ILE A 407 12.72 -16.43 60.22
C ILE A 407 11.93 -15.25 59.66
N VAL A 408 11.11 -14.62 60.50
CA VAL A 408 10.31 -13.44 60.13
C VAL A 408 11.21 -12.22 59.91
N LEU A 409 11.04 -11.53 58.79
CA LEU A 409 11.75 -10.29 58.44
C LEU A 409 10.93 -9.07 58.89
N ALA A 410 11.59 -7.92 59.04
CA ALA A 410 10.92 -6.69 59.48
C ALA A 410 9.86 -6.23 58.48
N ALA A 411 8.59 -6.32 58.86
CA ALA A 411 7.48 -5.75 58.10
C ALA A 411 7.44 -4.22 58.28
N ALA A 412 7.22 -3.49 57.18
CA ALA A 412 7.12 -2.03 57.23
C ALA A 412 5.86 -1.58 58.02
N PRO A 413 5.95 -0.55 58.87
CA PRO A 413 4.79 -0.06 59.62
C PRO A 413 3.89 0.81 58.72
N THR A 414 2.59 0.57 58.73
CA THR A 414 1.60 1.54 58.21
C THR A 414 0.30 1.47 59.02
N SER A 415 0.25 2.33 60.03
CA SER A 415 -0.90 3.08 60.56
C SER A 415 -2.32 2.47 60.53
N LEU A 416 -2.74 1.97 61.69
CA LEU A 416 -4.03 2.20 62.37
C LEU A 416 -5.21 2.79 61.54
N ARG A 417 -6.24 1.97 61.26
CA ARG A 417 -7.62 2.20 61.74
C ARG A 417 -8.55 0.99 61.51
N THR A 418 -9.30 0.61 62.54
CA THR A 418 -10.43 -0.37 62.52
C THR A 418 -11.74 0.38 62.84
N PRO A 419 -12.95 -0.17 62.61
CA PRO A 419 -13.48 -1.27 63.43
C PRO A 419 -14.19 -2.41 62.67
N THR A 420 -14.30 -3.54 63.37
CA THR A 420 -14.94 -4.82 62.98
C THR A 420 -16.48 -4.76 63.13
N PRO A 421 -17.21 -5.84 62.78
CA PRO A 421 -17.71 -6.71 63.84
C PRO A 421 -17.58 -8.25 63.60
N THR A 422 -16.84 -8.87 64.54
CA THR A 422 -17.16 -10.09 65.32
C THR A 422 -17.13 -11.52 64.67
N PRO A 423 -16.50 -12.54 65.33
CA PRO A 423 -16.38 -13.95 64.90
C PRO A 423 -17.47 -14.84 65.61
N PRO A 424 -17.45 -16.20 65.79
CA PRO A 424 -16.36 -17.20 66.02
C PRO A 424 -16.58 -18.56 65.24
N PRO A 425 -15.98 -19.75 65.57
CA PRO A 425 -15.04 -20.10 66.66
C PRO A 425 -13.82 -21.03 66.35
N ASN A 426 -12.86 -20.99 67.29
CA ASN A 426 -11.86 -22.01 67.65
C ASN A 426 -10.80 -22.44 66.60
N LYS A 427 -9.48 -22.37 66.88
CA LYS A 427 -8.76 -22.77 68.11
C LYS A 427 -7.56 -21.87 68.46
N ILE A 428 -7.02 -22.08 69.67
CA ILE A 428 -6.07 -21.20 70.40
C ILE A 428 -4.60 -21.75 70.30
N PRO A 429 -3.57 -21.24 71.03
CA PRO A 429 -2.25 -20.91 70.45
C PRO A 429 -1.18 -22.02 70.65
N PHE A 430 0.04 -21.79 70.16
CA PHE A 430 1.23 -22.59 70.51
C PHE A 430 2.24 -21.77 71.34
N PRO A 431 2.87 -22.39 72.37
CA PRO A 431 3.92 -21.75 73.17
C PRO A 431 5.30 -21.79 72.48
N VAL A 432 6.20 -20.90 72.93
CA VAL A 432 7.62 -20.85 72.55
C VAL A 432 8.48 -21.54 73.65
N PRO A 433 9.81 -21.77 73.50
CA PRO A 433 10.34 -23.14 73.35
C PRO A 433 11.32 -23.56 74.45
N THR A 434 11.85 -24.79 74.37
CA THR A 434 13.03 -25.23 75.14
C THR A 434 13.98 -26.07 74.25
N PRO A 435 15.33 -26.00 74.38
CA PRO A 435 16.24 -26.53 73.36
C PRO A 435 16.99 -27.83 73.74
N GLN A 436 17.16 -28.72 72.73
CA GLN A 436 18.31 -29.62 72.39
C GLN A 436 18.99 -30.47 73.50
N PRO A 437 19.33 -31.76 73.24
CA PRO A 437 20.35 -32.13 72.23
C PRO A 437 20.10 -33.42 71.41
N GLN A 438 21.00 -33.68 70.45
CA GLN A 438 21.03 -34.85 69.54
C GLN A 438 21.68 -36.09 70.21
N PRO A 439 21.54 -37.33 69.67
CA PRO A 439 22.39 -37.75 68.54
C PRO A 439 21.77 -38.70 67.47
N ARG A 440 22.61 -38.95 66.45
CA ARG A 440 22.58 -39.81 65.25
C ARG A 440 22.60 -41.33 65.56
N PRO A 441 22.68 -42.29 64.57
CA PRO A 441 22.17 -42.39 63.18
C PRO A 441 21.62 -43.81 62.81
N ARG A 442 21.42 -44.08 61.49
CA ARG A 442 21.42 -45.42 60.81
C ARG A 442 20.19 -46.33 61.06
N ALA A 443 19.81 -47.28 60.19
CA ALA A 443 20.08 -47.51 58.77
C ALA A 443 19.08 -48.51 58.12
N ALA A 444 18.90 -48.39 56.80
CA ALA A 444 18.83 -49.47 55.80
C ALA A 444 17.66 -50.49 55.68
N HIS A 445 17.63 -51.06 54.46
CA HIS A 445 16.82 -52.17 53.89
C HIS A 445 15.34 -51.84 53.53
N ARG A 446 14.88 -52.03 52.27
CA ARG A 446 14.87 -53.20 51.34
C ARG A 446 13.92 -54.31 51.85
N HIS A 447 13.11 -55.01 51.04
CA HIS A 447 13.21 -55.36 49.61
C HIS A 447 11.84 -55.85 49.03
N ARG A 448 11.67 -55.82 47.69
CA ARG A 448 10.88 -56.79 46.85
C ARG A 448 9.34 -56.85 47.08
N THR A 449 8.47 -57.39 46.22
CA THR A 449 8.46 -57.95 44.83
C THR A 449 7.00 -57.83 44.32
N ALA A 450 6.70 -57.33 43.12
CA ALA A 450 6.64 -58.02 41.81
C ALA A 450 5.54 -59.10 41.63
N ARG A 451 4.63 -58.87 40.64
CA ARG A 451 3.70 -59.78 39.88
C ARG A 451 2.25 -59.24 39.83
N GLN A 452 1.40 -59.52 38.82
CA GLN A 452 1.55 -59.74 37.35
C GLN A 452 0.13 -59.95 36.73
N ILE A 453 -0.03 -59.83 35.39
CA ILE A 453 -1.03 -60.57 34.53
C ILE A 453 -2.54 -60.18 34.70
N SER A 454 -3.15 -59.42 33.76
CA SER A 454 -4.07 -59.83 32.62
C SER A 454 -5.57 -60.00 33.02
N HIS A 455 -6.63 -59.99 32.18
CA HIS A 455 -6.92 -59.81 30.72
C HIS A 455 -8.29 -59.04 30.60
N ARG A 456 -8.59 -58.19 29.59
CA ARG A 456 -9.02 -58.36 28.16
C ARG A 456 -10.50 -58.81 27.91
N HIS A 457 -11.18 -58.11 26.97
CA HIS A 457 -12.45 -58.44 26.24
C HIS A 457 -13.82 -58.20 26.95
N VAL A 458 -14.99 -57.91 26.30
CA VAL A 458 -15.37 -57.57 24.89
C VAL A 458 -16.73 -56.79 24.81
N ALA A 459 -17.09 -56.31 23.61
CA ALA A 459 -18.16 -55.37 23.17
C ALA A 459 -19.68 -55.69 23.35
N GLY A 460 -20.52 -54.68 23.04
CA GLY A 460 -22.00 -54.75 22.79
C GLY A 460 -22.84 -53.88 23.76
N ILE A 461 -24.00 -53.25 23.46
CA ILE A 461 -25.01 -53.30 22.36
C ILE A 461 -25.71 -51.89 22.18
N ARG A 462 -26.62 -51.78 21.18
CA ARG A 462 -27.31 -50.63 20.52
C ARG A 462 -28.37 -49.81 21.30
N ASN A 463 -28.92 -48.80 20.59
CA ASN A 463 -30.26 -48.12 20.63
C ASN A 463 -30.32 -46.73 21.33
N SER A 464 -31.19 -45.76 20.96
CA SER A 464 -31.98 -45.43 19.73
C SER A 464 -32.77 -44.10 19.93
N GLN A 465 -33.39 -43.53 18.87
CA GLN A 465 -34.39 -42.41 18.85
C GLN A 465 -33.86 -40.96 19.04
N ALA A 466 -34.04 -40.05 18.07
CA ALA A 466 -35.18 -39.12 17.80
C ALA A 466 -35.16 -37.86 18.72
N ASN A 467 -35.12 -36.61 18.22
CA ASN A 467 -36.18 -35.85 17.52
C ASN A 467 -35.54 -34.64 16.75
N GLN A 468 -35.97 -34.25 15.53
CA GLN A 468 -36.83 -33.08 15.20
C GLN A 468 -36.54 -31.77 16.01
N ARG A 469 -36.50 -30.54 15.44
CA ARG A 469 -36.94 -30.01 14.12
C ARG A 469 -36.35 -28.58 13.92
N ASN A 470 -36.10 -28.14 12.67
CA ASN A 470 -36.43 -26.83 12.03
C ASN A 470 -36.16 -25.45 12.76
N ILE A 471 -35.86 -24.31 12.13
CA ILE A 471 -35.96 -23.76 10.75
C ILE A 471 -34.76 -22.81 10.48
N SER A 472 -34.36 -22.65 9.20
CA SER A 472 -33.63 -21.49 8.69
C SER A 472 -34.29 -20.98 7.41
N THR A 473 -34.42 -19.66 7.23
CA THR A 473 -35.09 -19.04 6.07
C THR A 473 -34.17 -18.06 5.34
N SER A 474 -33.95 -18.32 4.05
CA SER A 474 -33.38 -17.37 3.09
C SER A 474 -34.45 -16.81 2.15
N PRO A 475 -34.24 -15.61 1.61
CA PRO A 475 -34.70 -15.22 0.28
C PRO A 475 -33.51 -14.75 -0.59
N LYS A 476 -33.60 -14.57 -1.91
CA LYS A 476 -34.39 -15.16 -3.01
C LYS A 476 -33.61 -14.75 -4.29
N HIS A 477 -33.56 -15.60 -5.32
CA HIS A 477 -32.98 -15.24 -6.62
C HIS A 477 -34.11 -15.00 -7.62
N ASP A 478 -34.12 -13.83 -8.27
CA ASP A 478 -34.98 -13.57 -9.43
C ASP A 478 -34.19 -13.66 -10.73
N THR A 479 -34.84 -14.23 -11.75
CA THR A 479 -34.41 -14.36 -13.14
C THR A 479 -35.16 -13.37 -14.04
N LEU A 480 -34.63 -13.03 -15.22
CA LEU A 480 -35.31 -12.60 -16.45
C LEU A 480 -34.23 -12.50 -17.60
N PRO A 481 -34.57 -12.44 -18.90
CA PRO A 481 -33.92 -13.33 -19.86
C PRO A 481 -33.34 -12.69 -21.14
N ASN A 482 -32.53 -13.50 -21.83
CA ASN A 482 -32.41 -13.71 -23.29
C ASN A 482 -32.72 -12.54 -24.27
N ASN A 483 -31.75 -12.16 -25.11
CA ASN A 483 -32.06 -11.89 -26.51
C ASN A 483 -30.88 -11.94 -27.52
N GLN A 484 -31.24 -12.24 -28.77
CA GLN A 484 -30.57 -11.96 -30.05
C GLN A 484 -29.36 -12.80 -30.51
N HIS A 485 -29.70 -13.81 -31.32
CA HIS A 485 -28.88 -14.34 -32.42
C HIS A 485 -28.49 -13.24 -33.42
N ILE A 486 -27.29 -13.35 -34.00
CA ILE A 486 -26.97 -12.78 -35.32
C ILE A 486 -26.58 -13.93 -36.25
N LYS A 487 -27.34 -14.11 -37.33
CA LYS A 487 -27.01 -15.04 -38.43
C LYS A 487 -25.83 -14.48 -39.23
N LEU A 488 -24.86 -15.33 -39.55
CA LEU A 488 -23.86 -15.07 -40.58
C LEU A 488 -23.81 -16.27 -41.54
N VAL A 489 -24.60 -16.11 -42.61
CA VAL A 489 -24.47 -16.61 -43.99
C VAL A 489 -23.43 -17.71 -44.24
N ASP A 490 -23.92 -18.84 -44.74
CA ASP A 490 -23.14 -19.88 -45.41
C ASP A 490 -22.29 -19.32 -46.56
N ASN A 491 -21.06 -19.83 -46.71
CA ASN A 491 -20.40 -19.85 -48.00
C ASN A 491 -19.58 -21.13 -48.13
N GLN A 492 -20.13 -22.10 -48.85
CA GLN A 492 -19.47 -23.36 -49.20
C GLN A 492 -18.66 -23.22 -50.51
N ALA A 493 -17.80 -24.22 -50.78
CA ALA A 493 -16.89 -24.37 -51.92
C ALA A 493 -15.70 -23.38 -51.93
N LEU A 494 -14.45 -23.86 -51.87
CA LEU A 494 -13.85 -24.71 -52.89
C LEU A 494 -12.76 -25.69 -52.37
N ARG A 495 -12.92 -26.96 -52.79
CA ARG A 495 -11.91 -27.97 -53.19
C ARG A 495 -10.64 -28.23 -52.35
N THR A 496 -10.64 -29.45 -51.81
CA THR A 496 -9.52 -30.40 -51.65
C THR A 496 -8.30 -30.24 -52.57
N THR A 497 -7.08 -30.41 -52.02
CA THR A 497 -6.14 -31.51 -52.39
C THR A 497 -4.92 -31.58 -51.44
N ASN A 498 -4.72 -32.77 -50.89
CA ASN A 498 -3.47 -33.49 -50.53
C ASN A 498 -2.27 -32.85 -49.80
N ASP A 499 -1.85 -33.61 -48.80
CA ASP A 499 -0.51 -33.82 -48.23
C ASP A 499 0.71 -33.22 -48.94
N ALA A 500 1.51 -32.48 -48.15
CA ALA A 500 2.97 -32.62 -48.12
C ALA A 500 3.53 -31.99 -46.82
N THR A 501 4.18 -32.79 -45.97
CA THR A 501 5.17 -32.25 -45.01
C THR A 501 6.46 -31.93 -45.75
N PRO A 502 7.04 -30.75 -45.48
CA PRO A 502 8.49 -30.74 -45.28
C PRO A 502 8.89 -29.98 -44.02
N SER A 503 9.87 -30.56 -43.33
CA SER A 503 10.67 -29.87 -42.32
C SER A 503 11.38 -28.67 -42.96
N GLY A 504 11.05 -27.46 -42.52
CA GLY A 504 11.62 -26.21 -43.04
C GLY A 504 12.03 -25.27 -41.92
N ALA A 505 13.30 -24.87 -41.89
CA ALA A 505 13.87 -24.07 -40.81
C ALA A 505 13.55 -22.57 -40.98
N ASN A 506 12.52 -22.09 -40.29
CA ASN A 506 12.11 -20.69 -40.37
C ASN A 506 12.80 -19.81 -39.32
N SER A 507 13.29 -18.64 -39.74
CA SER A 507 13.76 -17.54 -38.88
C SER A 507 12.91 -16.29 -39.17
N VAL A 508 12.67 -15.44 -38.17
CA VAL A 508 11.71 -14.34 -38.27
C VAL A 508 12.34 -13.04 -37.77
N GLN A 509 12.33 -12.00 -38.61
CA GLN A 509 12.63 -10.63 -38.19
C GLN A 509 11.34 -9.87 -37.84
N ILE A 510 11.43 -8.95 -36.87
CA ILE A 510 10.31 -8.11 -36.43
C ILE A 510 10.46 -6.71 -37.04
N ALA A 511 9.62 -6.37 -38.01
CA ALA A 511 9.56 -5.06 -38.63
C ALA A 511 8.21 -4.35 -38.40
N ILE A 512 8.23 -3.01 -38.41
CA ILE A 512 7.03 -2.17 -38.31
C ILE A 512 6.98 -1.27 -39.55
N THR A 513 5.94 -1.42 -40.37
CA THR A 513 5.68 -0.57 -41.54
C THR A 513 4.69 0.56 -41.20
N SER A 514 4.76 1.67 -41.93
CA SER A 514 4.18 2.96 -41.52
C SER A 514 2.72 3.21 -41.95
N ALA A 515 2.04 2.24 -42.56
CA ALA A 515 0.71 2.42 -43.15
C ALA A 515 -0.38 1.51 -42.54
N GLN A 516 -1.36 2.15 -41.87
CA GLN A 516 -2.63 1.55 -41.39
C GLN A 516 -2.50 0.51 -40.24
N PRO A 517 -3.59 0.02 -39.61
CA PRO A 517 -3.64 -0.11 -38.15
C PRO A 517 -2.92 -1.34 -37.56
N PHE A 518 -1.73 -1.08 -36.99
CA PHE A 518 -0.98 -1.97 -36.08
C PHE A 518 -0.94 -3.43 -36.55
N THR A 519 -0.06 -3.73 -37.50
CA THR A 519 0.35 -5.11 -37.79
C THR A 519 1.80 -5.24 -37.37
N ILE A 520 2.07 -6.00 -36.30
CA ILE A 520 3.39 -6.60 -36.12
C ILE A 520 3.39 -7.76 -37.11
N VAL A 521 4.09 -7.59 -38.23
CA VAL A 521 4.23 -8.66 -39.22
C VAL A 521 5.36 -9.56 -38.73
N LEU A 522 5.03 -10.80 -38.40
CA LEU A 522 6.02 -11.88 -38.38
C LEU A 522 6.11 -12.38 -39.82
N THR A 523 7.09 -11.87 -40.57
CA THR A 523 7.31 -12.33 -41.96
C THR A 523 8.01 -13.69 -41.93
N ASN A 524 7.40 -14.68 -42.57
CA ASN A 524 8.05 -15.94 -42.87
C ASN A 524 8.72 -15.83 -44.24
N THR A 525 10.00 -15.49 -44.29
CA THR A 525 10.80 -15.53 -45.52
C THR A 525 11.37 -16.94 -45.70
N PRO A 526 11.03 -17.67 -46.79
CA PRO A 526 11.82 -18.83 -47.20
C PRO A 526 13.23 -18.37 -47.62
N GLN A 527 14.21 -19.28 -47.51
CA GLN A 527 15.49 -19.15 -48.20
C GLN A 527 15.34 -19.49 -49.68
#